data_AF-A0A348V012-F1
#
_entry.id   AF-A0A348V012-F1
#
_cell.length_a   1.000
_cell.length_b   1.000
_cell.length_c   1.000
_cell.angle_alpha   90.00
_cell.angle_beta   90.00
_cell.angle_gamma   90.00
#
_symmetry.space_group_name_H-M   'P 1'
#
loop_
_entity.id
_entity.type
_entity.pdbx_description
1 polymer ?
#
loop_
_entity_poly.entity_id
_entity_poly.type
_entity_poly.pdbx_seq_one_letter_code
_entity_poly.pdbx_strand_id
1 'polypeptide(L)'
;MFFLPVILLFLVFYFFLLGGLFFFLKIGLISLAFQRLGLPPDLVFALLLLSLVGSGLNIPLKRIQSENLLPEQVVEFFGWKFRIPAAADSQSTVLAVNLGGAVIPGLLSLYLIWRWFSLIVLFKVATAVVTVLVNRVARPVRGLGIATPALFPPLVAA
;
A
#
# COMPACT_ATOMS: atom_id res chain seq x y z
N MET A 1 26.67 -0.28 8.18
CA MET A 1 27.04 -1.69 7.96
C MET A 1 25.96 -2.53 8.62
N PHE A 2 25.17 -3.30 7.87
CA PHE A 2 24.17 -4.17 8.47
C PHE A 2 24.84 -5.43 9.03
N PHE A 3 24.57 -5.76 10.29
CA PHE A 3 25.11 -6.94 10.95
C PHE A 3 24.35 -8.18 10.43
N LEU A 4 25.04 -9.06 9.70
CA LEU A 4 24.44 -10.22 9.02
C LEU A 4 23.54 -11.09 9.93
N PRO A 5 23.90 -11.36 11.20
CA PRO A 5 23.03 -12.09 12.13
C PRO A 5 21.69 -11.40 12.44
N VAL A 6 21.67 -10.06 12.49
CA VAL A 6 20.44 -9.29 12.74
C VAL A 6 19.54 -9.31 11.51
N ILE A 7 20.10 -9.20 10.30
CA ILE A 7 19.32 -9.34 9.06
C ILE A 7 18.68 -10.73 8.98
N LEU A 8 19.43 -11.78 9.32
CA LEU A 8 18.92 -13.16 9.31
C LEU A 8 17.75 -13.31 10.28
N LEU A 9 17.82 -12.73 11.47
CA LEU A 9 16.72 -12.74 12.44
C LEU A 9 15.47 -12.05 11.87
N PHE A 10 15.62 -10.87 11.26
CA PHE A 10 14.51 -10.17 10.60
C PHE A 10 13.92 -10.97 9.43
N LEU A 11 14.76 -11.63 8.65
CA LEU A 11 14.33 -12.47 7.53
C LEU A 11 13.52 -13.68 8.00
N VAL A 12 14.02 -14.39 9.03
CA VAL A 12 13.30 -15.52 9.64
C VAL A 12 11.98 -15.07 10.22
N PHE A 13 11.97 -13.94 10.95
CA PHE A 13 10.75 -13.38 11.50
C PHE A 13 9.75 -12.98 10.42
N TYR A 14 10.23 -12.36 9.33
CA TYR A 14 9.40 -12.01 8.18
C TYR A 14 8.76 -13.24 7.54
N PHE A 15 9.55 -14.29 7.26
CA PHE A 15 9.01 -15.53 6.69
C PHE A 15 8.10 -16.29 7.66
N PHE A 16 8.37 -16.22 8.97
CA PHE A 16 7.48 -16.77 9.99
C PHE A 16 6.12 -16.06 9.99
N LEU A 17 6.11 -14.72 9.96
CA LEU A 17 4.88 -13.93 9.84
C LEU A 17 4.14 -14.23 8.53
N LEU A 18 4.87 -14.29 7.42
CA LEU A 18 4.31 -14.58 6.10
C LEU A 18 3.69 -15.98 6.06
N GLY A 19 4.41 -16.99 6.58
CA GLY A 19 3.94 -18.36 6.69
C GLY A 19 2.73 -18.48 7.61
N GLY A 20 2.74 -17.78 8.76
CA GLY A 20 1.61 -17.69 9.67
C GLY A 20 0.38 -17.08 9.01
N LEU A 21 0.53 -15.97 8.28
CA LEU A 21 -0.54 -15.33 7.52
C LEU A 21 -1.18 -16.30 6.52
N PHE A 22 -0.36 -16.99 5.72
CA PHE A 22 -0.85 -17.98 4.76
C PHE A 22 -1.48 -19.19 5.43
N PHE A 23 -0.94 -19.66 6.56
CA PHE A 23 -1.54 -20.73 7.35
C PHE A 23 -2.94 -20.34 7.86
N PHE A 24 -3.09 -19.15 8.47
CA PHE A 24 -4.38 -18.63 8.94
C PHE A 24 -5.41 -18.40 7.82
N LEU A 25 -4.94 -18.00 6.63
CA LEU A 25 -5.77 -17.95 5.42
C LEU A 25 -6.29 -19.36 5.05
N LYS A 26 -5.40 -20.35 5.03
CA LYS A 26 -5.68 -21.73 4.59
C LYS A 26 -6.61 -22.48 5.52
N ILE A 27 -6.50 -22.26 6.84
CA ILE A 27 -7.42 -22.85 7.84
C ILE A 27 -8.75 -22.07 7.96
N GLY A 28 -8.93 -21.01 7.17
CA GLY A 28 -10.20 -20.30 7.06
C GLY A 28 -10.47 -19.26 8.15
N LEU A 29 -9.50 -18.94 9.03
CA LEU A 29 -9.70 -17.94 10.08
C LEU A 29 -9.95 -16.55 9.47
N ILE A 30 -9.15 -16.19 8.47
CA ILE A 30 -9.31 -14.95 7.70
C ILE A 30 -10.47 -15.09 6.69
N SER A 31 -10.71 -16.30 6.18
CA SER A 31 -11.87 -16.60 5.32
C SER A 31 -13.19 -16.20 5.97
N LEU A 32 -13.34 -16.26 7.30
CA LEU A 32 -14.57 -15.84 7.96
C LEU A 32 -14.91 -14.36 7.67
N ALA A 33 -13.91 -13.47 7.64
CA ALA A 33 -14.09 -12.05 7.33
C ALA A 33 -14.39 -11.82 5.84
N PHE A 34 -13.71 -12.55 4.95
CA PHE A 34 -13.91 -12.41 3.50
C PHE A 34 -15.15 -13.13 2.96
N GLN A 35 -15.60 -14.19 3.62
CA GLN A 35 -16.90 -14.82 3.33
C GLN A 35 -18.05 -13.84 3.55
N ARG A 36 -17.93 -12.92 4.53
CA ARG A 36 -18.90 -11.82 4.70
C ARG A 36 -18.91 -10.85 3.52
N LEU A 37 -17.80 -10.70 2.80
CA LEU A 37 -17.70 -9.94 1.56
C LEU A 37 -18.20 -10.73 0.33
N GLY A 38 -18.55 -12.02 0.52
CA GLY A 38 -19.02 -12.91 -0.52
C GLY A 38 -17.92 -13.40 -1.47
N LEU A 39 -16.64 -13.28 -1.08
CA LEU A 39 -15.51 -13.76 -1.86
C LEU A 39 -15.13 -15.18 -1.43
N PRO A 40 -14.94 -16.12 -2.37
CA PRO A 40 -14.47 -17.45 -2.01
C PRO A 40 -13.03 -17.38 -1.49
N PRO A 41 -12.63 -18.26 -0.56
CA PRO A 41 -11.33 -18.17 0.12
C PRO A 41 -10.15 -18.28 -0.85
N ASP A 42 -10.30 -19.12 -1.88
CA ASP A 42 -9.28 -19.32 -2.91
C ASP A 42 -9.03 -18.05 -3.73
N LEU A 43 -10.07 -17.26 -4.00
CA LEU A 43 -9.93 -15.98 -4.69
C LEU A 43 -9.21 -14.96 -3.83
N VAL A 44 -9.49 -14.92 -2.53
CA VAL A 44 -8.80 -14.02 -1.58
C VAL A 44 -7.33 -14.36 -1.52
N PHE A 45 -7.00 -15.65 -1.41
CA PHE A 45 -5.62 -16.13 -1.42
C PHE A 45 -4.91 -15.73 -2.72
N ALA A 46 -5.55 -15.97 -3.88
CA ALA A 46 -5.01 -15.60 -5.18
C ALA A 46 -4.79 -14.09 -5.30
N LEU A 47 -5.75 -13.27 -4.85
CA LEU A 47 -5.64 -11.81 -4.86
C LEU A 47 -4.49 -11.31 -3.98
N LEU A 48 -4.30 -11.88 -2.80
CA LEU A 48 -3.18 -11.54 -1.91
C LEU A 48 -1.84 -11.93 -2.54
N LEU A 49 -1.74 -13.12 -3.14
CA LEU A 49 -0.54 -13.58 -3.82
C LEU A 49 -0.22 -12.70 -5.04
N LEU A 50 -1.22 -12.40 -5.87
CA LEU A 50 -1.08 -11.51 -7.03
C LEU A 50 -0.71 -10.09 -6.60
N SER A 51 -1.27 -9.60 -5.49
CA SER A 51 -0.90 -8.28 -4.93
C SER A 51 0.55 -8.28 -4.45
N LEU A 52 1.00 -9.35 -3.79
CA LEU A 52 2.38 -9.47 -3.34
C LEU A 52 3.35 -9.53 -4.52
N VAL A 53 3.13 -10.43 -5.48
CA VAL A 53 3.99 -10.57 -6.68
C VAL A 53 3.94 -9.30 -7.52
N GLY A 54 2.75 -8.73 -7.73
CA GLY A 54 2.55 -7.50 -8.48
C GLY A 54 3.09 -6.24 -7.79
N SER A 55 3.41 -6.28 -6.50
CA SER A 55 3.92 -5.10 -5.78
C SER A 55 5.29 -4.63 -6.27
N GLY A 56 6.07 -5.54 -6.86
CA GLY A 56 7.36 -5.20 -7.50
C GLY A 56 7.20 -4.50 -8.86
N LEU A 57 5.98 -4.43 -9.41
CA LEU A 57 5.71 -3.90 -10.74
C LEU A 57 5.08 -2.51 -10.66
N ASN A 58 5.77 -1.52 -11.22
CA ASN A 58 5.29 -0.14 -11.34
C ASN A 58 4.99 0.19 -12.81
N ILE A 59 3.76 0.59 -13.10
CA ILE A 59 3.30 0.94 -14.45
C ILE A 59 3.50 2.46 -14.65
N PRO A 60 4.38 2.90 -15.55
CA PRO A 60 4.61 4.33 -15.78
C PRO A 60 3.40 4.98 -16.44
N LEU A 61 2.93 6.09 -15.88
CA LEU A 61 1.78 6.86 -16.38
C LEU A 61 2.23 8.14 -17.09
N LYS A 62 3.18 8.87 -16.50
CA LYS A 62 3.61 10.18 -17.01
C LYS A 62 5.02 10.51 -16.58
N ARG A 63 5.79 11.20 -17.42
CA ARG A 63 7.06 11.83 -17.06
C ARG A 63 6.82 13.32 -16.81
N ILE A 64 7.24 13.81 -15.65
CA ILE A 64 7.10 15.19 -15.21
C ILE A 64 8.50 15.78 -15.19
N GLN A 65 8.71 16.94 -15.82
CA GLN A 65 10.02 17.60 -15.77
C GLN A 65 10.28 18.12 -14.36
N SER A 66 11.49 17.89 -13.87
CA SER A 66 11.92 18.28 -12.52
C SER A 66 13.15 19.15 -12.64
N GLU A 67 13.16 20.30 -11.99
CA GLU A 67 14.20 21.32 -12.23
C GLU A 67 15.42 21.18 -11.32
N ASN A 68 15.45 20.24 -10.36
CA ASN A 68 16.55 20.15 -9.40
C ASN A 68 16.85 18.72 -8.92
N LEU A 69 18.14 18.39 -8.85
CA LEU A 69 18.63 17.25 -8.08
C LEU A 69 18.45 17.55 -6.58
N LEU A 70 17.62 16.76 -5.92
CA LEU A 70 17.59 16.76 -4.46
C LEU A 70 18.78 15.91 -3.96
N PRO A 71 19.66 16.47 -3.11
CA PRO A 71 20.70 15.68 -2.47
C PRO A 71 20.07 14.64 -1.54
N GLU A 72 20.84 13.60 -1.23
CA GLU A 72 20.44 12.64 -0.20
C GLU A 72 20.15 13.38 1.10
N GLN A 73 18.96 13.17 1.65
CA GLN A 73 18.52 13.85 2.86
C GLN A 73 17.78 12.90 3.79
N VAL A 74 17.94 13.10 5.09
CA VAL A 74 17.16 12.39 6.11
C VAL A 74 16.09 13.34 6.59
N VAL A 75 14.83 12.98 6.37
CA VAL A 75 13.68 13.74 6.88
C VAL A 75 13.04 12.99 8.03
N GLU A 76 12.73 13.70 9.09
CA GLU A 76 11.96 13.17 10.21
C GLU A 76 10.46 13.43 9.96
N PHE A 77 9.68 12.36 9.97
CA PHE A 77 8.24 12.42 9.74
C PHE A 77 7.51 11.51 10.73
N PHE A 78 6.66 12.09 11.57
CA PHE A 78 5.92 11.41 12.65
C PHE A 78 6.82 10.56 13.58
N GLY A 79 8.02 11.06 13.93
CA GLY A 79 8.97 10.36 14.81
C GLY A 79 9.82 9.29 14.12
N TRP A 80 9.67 9.10 12.81
CA TRP A 80 10.47 8.17 12.01
C TRP A 80 11.45 8.94 11.12
N LYS A 81 12.69 8.45 11.04
CA LYS A 81 13.71 9.00 10.13
C LYS A 81 13.66 8.27 8.79
N PHE A 82 13.29 8.98 7.74
CA PHE A 82 13.27 8.46 6.38
C PHE A 82 14.51 8.93 5.62
N ARG A 83 15.25 7.98 5.06
CA ARG A 83 16.38 8.25 4.18
C ARG A 83 15.88 8.36 2.76
N ILE A 84 15.90 9.57 2.20
CA ILE A 84 15.51 9.81 0.82
C ILE A 84 16.77 9.63 -0.04
N PRO A 85 16.82 8.63 -0.94
CA PRO A 85 17.94 8.48 -1.84
C PRO A 85 18.03 9.69 -2.78
N ALA A 86 19.25 10.05 -3.19
CA ALA A 86 19.45 11.08 -4.20
C ALA A 86 18.66 10.72 -5.48
N ALA A 87 18.09 11.74 -6.13
CA ALA A 87 17.33 11.53 -7.35
C ALA A 87 18.22 10.88 -8.43
N ALA A 88 17.76 9.76 -8.99
CA ALA A 88 18.50 9.00 -10.02
C ALA A 88 18.53 9.72 -11.38
N ASP A 89 17.54 10.56 -11.66
CA ASP A 89 17.43 11.38 -12.87
C ASP A 89 17.16 12.83 -12.44
N SER A 90 18.03 13.74 -12.89
CA SER A 90 18.00 15.16 -12.53
C SER A 90 16.91 15.94 -13.26
N GLN A 91 16.41 15.41 -14.38
CA GLN A 91 15.59 16.19 -15.31
C GLN A 91 14.13 15.77 -15.30
N SER A 92 13.80 14.62 -14.69
CA SER A 92 12.42 14.19 -14.67
C SER A 92 12.05 13.17 -13.58
N THR A 93 10.79 13.23 -13.19
CA THR A 93 10.14 12.29 -12.29
C THR A 93 9.12 11.47 -13.06
N VAL A 94 9.22 10.14 -12.97
CA VAL A 94 8.22 9.23 -13.56
C VAL A 94 7.11 8.98 -12.54
N LEU A 95 5.92 9.47 -12.83
CA LEU A 95 4.70 9.08 -12.13
C LEU A 95 4.33 7.68 -12.58
N ALA A 96 4.32 6.73 -11.65
CA ALA A 96 3.91 5.35 -11.88
C ALA A 96 2.83 4.91 -10.89
N VAL A 97 2.02 3.93 -11.29
CA VAL A 97 1.05 3.27 -10.42
C VAL A 97 1.51 1.85 -10.12
N ASN A 98 1.45 1.46 -8.85
CA ASN A 98 1.87 0.14 -8.43
C ASN A 98 0.79 -0.92 -8.75
N LEU A 99 1.17 -2.02 -9.41
CA LEU A 99 0.20 -3.05 -9.80
C LEU A 99 -0.39 -3.74 -8.57
N GLY A 100 0.46 -4.21 -7.66
CA GLY A 100 0.04 -4.96 -6.48
C GLY A 100 -0.55 -4.12 -5.35
N GLY A 101 -0.11 -2.89 -5.21
CA GLY A 101 -0.46 -1.98 -4.12
C GLY A 101 -1.54 -0.95 -4.46
N ALA A 102 -1.87 -0.75 -5.74
CA ALA A 102 -2.90 0.21 -6.15
C ALA A 102 -3.88 -0.37 -7.18
N VAL A 103 -3.40 -0.99 -8.26
CA VAL A 103 -4.28 -1.48 -9.33
C VAL A 103 -5.13 -2.66 -8.89
N ILE A 104 -4.52 -3.74 -8.40
CA ILE A 104 -5.25 -4.94 -7.96
C ILE A 104 -6.24 -4.61 -6.82
N PRO A 105 -5.85 -3.88 -5.75
CA PRO A 105 -6.79 -3.45 -4.71
C PRO A 105 -7.91 -2.53 -5.23
N GLY A 106 -7.60 -1.63 -6.17
CA GLY A 106 -8.58 -0.74 -6.79
C GLY A 106 -9.62 -1.50 -7.61
N LEU A 107 -9.19 -2.48 -8.41
CA LEU A 107 -10.09 -3.35 -9.17
C LEU A 107 -10.99 -4.18 -8.25
N LEU A 108 -10.45 -4.72 -7.15
CA LEU A 108 -11.25 -5.42 -6.13
C LEU A 108 -12.31 -4.49 -5.52
N SER A 109 -11.94 -3.26 -5.19
CA SER A 109 -12.87 -2.25 -4.65
C SER A 109 -13.99 -1.94 -5.65
N LEU A 110 -13.66 -1.75 -6.93
CA LEU A 110 -14.65 -1.52 -7.99
C LEU A 110 -15.59 -2.72 -8.17
N TYR A 111 -15.06 -3.95 -8.15
CA TYR A 111 -15.86 -5.17 -8.19
C TYR A 111 -16.85 -5.23 -7.03
N LEU A 112 -16.43 -4.92 -5.80
CA LEU A 112 -17.31 -4.92 -4.63
C LEU A 112 -18.37 -3.83 -4.72
N ILE A 113 -18.02 -2.63 -5.18
CA ILE A 113 -18.98 -1.54 -5.41
C ILE A 113 -20.04 -1.96 -6.45
N TRP A 114 -19.60 -2.59 -7.54
CA TRP A 114 -20.52 -3.07 -8.57
C TRP A 114 -21.43 -4.19 -8.07
N ARG A 115 -20.88 -5.16 -7.33
CA ARG A 115 -21.64 -6.27 -6.74
C ARG A 115 -22.69 -5.80 -5.74
N TRP A 116 -22.37 -4.77 -4.96
CA TRP A 116 -23.23 -4.19 -3.92
C TRP A 116 -23.73 -2.80 -4.32
N PHE A 117 -24.10 -2.60 -5.58
CA PHE A 117 -24.44 -1.29 -6.14
C PHE A 117 -25.61 -0.58 -5.41
N SER A 118 -26.50 -1.34 -4.76
CA SER A 118 -27.55 -0.78 -3.90
C SER A 118 -27.00 0.09 -2.76
N LEU A 119 -25.74 -0.10 -2.37
CA LEU A 119 -25.03 0.66 -1.33
C LEU A 119 -24.16 1.79 -1.88
N ILE A 120 -24.29 2.16 -3.17
CA ILE A 120 -23.40 3.14 -3.83
C ILE A 120 -23.31 4.48 -3.10
N VAL A 121 -24.42 4.95 -2.51
CA VAL A 121 -24.43 6.19 -1.72
C VAL A 121 -23.53 6.05 -0.49
N LEU A 122 -23.62 4.92 0.22
CA LEU A 122 -22.78 4.64 1.38
C LEU A 122 -21.31 4.55 0.99
N PHE A 123 -20.98 3.86 -0.12
CA PHE A 123 -19.61 3.80 -0.62
C PHE A 123 -19.07 5.20 -0.95
N LYS A 124 -19.83 6.04 -1.65
CA LYS A 124 -19.42 7.41 -1.97
C LYS A 124 -19.17 8.23 -0.72
N VAL A 125 -20.06 8.17 0.27
CA VAL A 125 -19.92 8.90 1.53
C VAL A 125 -18.70 8.39 2.31
N ALA A 126 -18.55 7.08 2.47
CA ALA A 126 -17.41 6.48 3.15
C ALA A 126 -16.08 6.87 2.48
N THR A 127 -15.98 6.74 1.15
CA THR A 127 -14.79 7.17 0.40
C THR A 127 -14.51 8.66 0.57
N ALA A 128 -15.53 9.52 0.54
CA ALA A 128 -15.37 10.95 0.75
C ALA A 128 -14.85 11.28 2.17
N VAL A 129 -15.43 10.65 3.20
CA VAL A 129 -15.01 10.83 4.60
C VAL A 129 -13.56 10.39 4.78
N VAL A 130 -13.21 9.18 4.35
CA VAL A 130 -11.83 8.66 4.43
C VAL A 130 -10.87 9.59 3.68
N THR A 131 -11.25 10.03 2.47
CA THR A 131 -10.43 10.93 1.66
C THR A 131 -10.16 12.25 2.38
N VAL A 132 -11.20 12.90 2.96
CA VAL A 132 -11.03 14.16 3.69
C VAL A 132 -10.14 13.97 4.92
N LEU A 133 -10.36 12.92 5.71
CA LEU A 133 -9.58 12.66 6.91
C LEU A 133 -8.11 12.35 6.59
N VAL A 134 -7.85 11.50 5.60
CA VAL A 134 -6.48 11.18 5.17
C VAL A 134 -5.80 12.40 4.56
N ASN A 135 -6.51 13.19 3.75
CA ASN A 135 -5.97 14.42 3.17
C ASN A 135 -5.55 15.44 4.25
N ARG A 136 -6.32 15.57 5.34
CA ARG A 136 -6.01 16.50 6.46
C ARG A 136 -4.74 16.14 7.22
N VAL A 137 -4.36 14.87 7.27
CA VAL A 137 -3.13 14.42 7.94
C VAL A 137 -1.96 14.25 6.98
N ALA A 138 -2.22 14.20 5.67
CA ALA A 138 -1.21 14.08 4.64
C ALA A 138 -0.36 15.35 4.58
N ARG A 139 0.97 15.19 4.42
CA ARG A 139 1.89 16.31 4.24
C ARG A 139 2.74 16.08 3.00
N PRO A 140 2.91 17.11 2.14
CA PRO A 140 3.93 17.05 1.09
C PRO A 140 5.31 17.14 1.74
N VAL A 141 6.11 16.11 1.56
CA VAL A 141 7.49 15.99 2.04
C VAL A 141 8.41 16.01 0.82
N ARG A 142 9.29 17.03 0.74
CA ARG A 142 10.23 17.17 -0.38
C ARG A 142 11.08 15.91 -0.52
N GLY A 143 11.18 15.38 -1.74
CA GLY A 143 11.93 14.15 -2.06
C GLY A 143 11.24 12.83 -1.70
N LEU A 144 10.19 12.84 -0.86
CA LEU A 144 9.39 11.65 -0.52
C LEU A 144 8.02 11.64 -1.22
N GLY A 145 7.46 12.82 -1.52
CA GLY A 145 6.12 12.96 -2.07
C GLY A 145 5.08 13.24 -0.99
N ILE A 146 3.89 12.67 -1.11
CA ILE A 146 2.82 12.83 -0.12
C ILE A 146 2.95 11.74 0.93
N ALA A 147 3.17 12.13 2.18
CA ALA A 147 3.32 11.19 3.29
C ALA A 147 2.15 11.30 4.27
N THR A 148 1.73 10.16 4.83
CA THR A 148 0.67 10.04 5.85
C THR A 148 1.17 9.15 6.99
N PRO A 149 0.64 9.28 8.23
CA PRO A 149 0.92 8.30 9.28
C PRO A 149 0.48 6.91 8.83
N ALA A 150 1.37 5.92 8.88
CA ALA A 150 1.15 4.61 8.24
C ALA A 150 -0.14 3.91 8.67
N LEU A 151 -0.51 4.01 9.95
CA LEU A 151 -1.70 3.36 10.50
C LEU A 151 -2.98 4.19 10.39
N PHE A 152 -2.89 5.49 10.11
CA PHE A 152 -4.07 6.35 10.11
C PHE A 152 -5.05 6.03 8.97
N PRO A 153 -4.63 5.94 7.68
CA PRO A 153 -5.53 5.55 6.60
C PRO A 153 -6.25 4.20 6.81
N PRO A 154 -5.58 3.09 7.16
CA PRO A 154 -6.28 1.82 7.35
C PRO A 154 -7.22 1.82 8.56
N LEU A 155 -6.89 2.55 9.64
CA LEU A 155 -7.78 2.68 10.80
C LEU A 155 -9.05 3.47 10.49
N VAL A 156 -8.93 4.53 9.71
CA VAL A 156 -10.09 5.36 9.32
C VAL A 156 -10.97 4.64 8.28
N ALA A 157 -10.40 3.71 7.53
CA ALA A 157 -11.13 2.92 6.54
C ALA A 157 -11.88 1.69 7.11
N ALA A 158 -11.55 1.27 8.33
CA ALA A 158 -12.14 0.11 9.01
C ALA A 158 -13.43 0.47 9.76
#